data_AF-A0A914CVK0-F1
#
_entry.id   AF-A0A914CVK0-F1
#
_cell.length_a   1.000
_cell.length_b   1.000
_cell.length_c   1.000
_cell.angle_alpha   90.00
_cell.angle_beta   90.00
_cell.angle_gamma   90.00
#
_symmetry.space_group_name_H-M   'P 1'
#
loop_
_entity.id
_entity.type
_entity.pdbx_description
1 polymer ?
#
loop_
_entity_poly.entity_id
_entity_poly.type
_entity_poly.pdbx_seq_one_letter_code
_entity_poly.pdbx_strand_id
1 'polypeptide(L)' 'MITNEQVFRGYYFQNITEAQLKTDMDGQCDKETSGIENTFCKKLIGDDSALLLSDLRANDTALKCCQDGKLCN' A
#
# COMPACT_ATOMS: atom_id res chain seq x y z
N MET A 1 18.22 -1.12 -11.79
CA MET A 1 17.42 -1.34 -10.56
C MET A 1 16.25 -0.39 -10.63
N ILE A 2 15.02 -0.91 -10.66
CA ILE A 2 13.81 -0.08 -10.57
C ILE A 2 13.70 0.30 -9.09
N THR A 3 13.63 1.59 -8.78
CA THR A 3 13.46 2.07 -7.40
C THR A 3 11.99 1.96 -7.01
N ASN A 4 11.70 1.70 -5.73
CA ASN A 4 10.33 1.53 -5.21
C ASN A 4 9.40 2.73 -5.51
N GLU A 5 9.95 3.93 -5.68
CA GLU A 5 9.21 5.13 -6.13
C GLU A 5 8.66 5.01 -7.56
N GLN A 6 9.33 4.25 -8.43
CA GLN A 6 8.87 4.00 -9.80
C GLN A 6 7.77 2.94 -9.87
N VAL A 7 7.65 2.05 -8.87
CA VAL A 7 6.60 1.04 -8.78
C VAL A 7 5.23 1.70 -8.54
N PHE A 8 5.17 2.67 -7.61
CA PHE A 8 3.91 3.35 -7.27
C PHE A 8 3.46 4.40 -8.29
N ARG A 9 4.40 5.04 -9.02
CA ARG A 9 4.07 6.13 -9.96
C ARG A 9 3.71 5.67 -11.37
N GLY A 10 3.69 4.37 -11.66
CA GLY A 10 3.32 3.92 -13.00
C GLY A 10 3.08 2.44 -13.27
N TYR A 11 2.98 1.52 -12.29
CA TYR A 11 3.04 0.09 -12.61
C TYR A 11 1.94 -0.82 -12.06
N TYR A 12 1.56 -1.72 -12.96
CA TYR A 12 0.72 -2.90 -12.83
C TYR A 12 1.03 -3.75 -11.59
N PHE A 13 0.13 -3.75 -10.62
CA PHE A 13 0.15 -4.60 -9.43
C PHE A 13 -0.11 -6.11 -9.70
N GLN A 14 -0.26 -6.47 -10.98
CA GLN A 14 -0.54 -7.82 -11.47
C GLN A 14 0.52 -8.85 -11.04
N ASN A 15 1.79 -8.42 -10.90
CA ASN A 15 2.92 -9.29 -10.57
C ASN A 15 3.46 -9.11 -9.14
N ILE A 16 2.83 -8.24 -8.33
CA ILE A 16 3.25 -8.00 -6.94
C ILE A 16 2.56 -9.01 -6.04
N THR A 17 3.30 -9.63 -5.11
CA THR A 17 2.72 -10.48 -4.06
C THR A 17 2.26 -9.64 -2.88
N GLU A 18 1.32 -10.15 -2.08
CA GLU A 18 0.89 -9.48 -0.85
C GLU A 18 2.05 -9.23 0.11
N ALA A 19 2.97 -10.19 0.22
CA ALA A 19 4.17 -10.05 1.05
C ALA A 19 5.09 -8.92 0.57
N GLN A 20 5.27 -8.75 -0.75
CA GLN A 20 6.00 -7.61 -1.32
C GLN A 20 5.29 -6.29 -1.01
N LEU A 21 3.98 -6.22 -1.25
CA LEU A 21 3.19 -5.01 -0.98
C LEU A 21 3.31 -4.62 0.50
N LYS A 22 3.16 -5.58 1.40
CA LYS A 22 3.30 -5.35 2.84
C LYS A 22 4.68 -4.84 3.22
N THR A 23 5.74 -5.47 2.69
CA THR A 23 7.12 -5.05 2.96
C THR A 23 7.39 -3.62 2.48
N ASP A 24 6.93 -3.29 1.27
CA ASP A 24 7.11 -1.97 0.70
C ASP A 24 6.29 -0.90 1.46
N MET A 25 5.06 -1.21 1.83
CA MET A 25 4.19 -0.31 2.59
C MET A 25 4.65 -0.14 4.05
N ASP A 26 5.15 -1.19 4.70
CA ASP A 26 5.78 -1.09 6.02
C ASP A 26 6.99 -0.17 5.98
N GLY A 27 7.80 -0.25 4.92
CA GLY A 27 8.91 0.67 4.68
C GLY A 27 8.48 2.12 4.46
N GLN A 28 7.34 2.35 3.81
CA GLN A 28 6.75 3.68 3.67
C GLN A 28 6.22 4.20 5.01
N CYS A 29 5.56 3.36 5.81
CA CYS A 29 5.15 3.72 7.16
C CYS A 29 6.36 4.15 8.01
N ASP A 30 7.49 3.42 7.91
CA ASP A 30 8.73 3.76 8.62
C ASP A 30 9.36 5.08 8.18
N LYS A 31 9.19 5.45 6.91
CA LYS A 31 9.77 6.66 6.35
C LYS A 31 8.93 7.90 6.63
N GLU A 32 7.61 7.78 6.53
CA GLU A 32 6.68 8.91 6.50
C GLU A 32 5.97 9.14 7.83
N THR A 33 6.01 8.17 8.76
CA THR A 33 5.33 8.27 10.07
C THR A 33 6.23 7.85 11.22
N SER A 34 5.88 8.26 12.45
CA SER A 34 6.66 7.91 13.65
C SER A 34 5.77 7.63 14.86
N GLY A 35 6.32 6.95 15.87
CA GLY A 35 5.61 6.66 17.12
C GLY A 35 4.33 5.84 16.92
N ILE A 36 3.22 6.34 17.50
CA ILE A 36 1.92 5.67 17.44
C ILE A 36 1.35 5.63 16.01
N GLU A 37 1.59 6.66 15.21
CA GLU A 37 1.10 6.73 13.82
C GLU A 37 1.72 5.63 12.97
N ASN A 38 3.01 5.34 13.16
CA ASN A 38 3.69 4.22 12.51
C ASN A 38 3.06 2.87 12.91
N THR A 39 2.75 2.71 14.19
CA THR A 39 2.09 1.49 14.69
C THR A 39 0.72 1.29 14.02
N PHE A 40 -0.07 2.36 13.89
CA PHE A 40 -1.35 2.31 13.19
C PHE A 40 -1.19 2.06 11.69
N CYS A 41 -0.23 2.70 11.04
CA CYS A 41 0.07 2.52 9.63
C CYS A 41 0.41 1.05 9.34
N LYS A 42 1.36 0.47 10.06
CA LYS A 42 1.74 -0.96 9.90
C LYS A 42 0.61 -1.92 10.22
N LYS A 43 -0.21 -1.59 11.22
CA LYS A 43 -1.39 -2.40 11.55
C LYS A 43 -2.41 -2.38 10.42
N LEU A 44 -2.71 -1.21 9.89
CA LEU A 44 -3.63 -1.04 8.76
C LEU A 44 -3.17 -1.85 7.54
N ILE A 45 -1.90 -1.71 7.17
CA ILE A 45 -1.31 -2.49 6.07
C ILE A 45 -1.35 -4.00 6.38
N GLY A 46 -1.07 -4.39 7.62
CA GLY A 46 -1.10 -5.79 8.03
C GLY A 46 -2.48 -6.43 8.01
N ASP A 47 -3.52 -5.66 8.33
CA ASP A 47 -4.91 -6.13 8.39
C ASP A 47 -5.56 -6.11 6.99
N ASP A 48 -5.18 -5.15 6.13
CA ASP A 48 -5.84 -4.88 4.85
C ASP A 48 -4.97 -5.17 3.59
N SER A 49 -3.74 -5.71 3.72
CA SER A 49 -2.81 -5.92 2.59
C SER A 49 -3.41 -6.70 1.42
N ALA A 50 -4.24 -7.70 1.71
CA ALA A 50 -4.92 -8.50 0.69
C ALA A 50 -5.97 -7.69 -0.10
N LEU A 51 -6.74 -6.85 0.60
CA LEU A 51 -7.75 -5.98 -0.01
C LEU A 51 -7.07 -4.87 -0.83
N LEU A 52 -6.06 -4.21 -0.25
CA LEU A 52 -5.25 -3.21 -0.93
C LEU A 52 -4.64 -3.78 -2.22
N LEU A 53 -4.05 -4.98 -2.18
CA LEU A 53 -3.50 -5.60 -3.37
C LEU A 53 -4.57 -5.92 -4.43
N SER A 54 -5.74 -6.37 -4.00
CA SER A 54 -6.88 -6.65 -4.88
C SER A 54 -7.34 -5.38 -5.60
N ASP A 55 -7.54 -4.29 -4.87
CA ASP A 55 -8.01 -3.01 -5.40
C ASP A 55 -6.96 -2.37 -6.33
N LEU A 56 -5.69 -2.42 -5.93
CA LEU A 56 -4.57 -1.95 -6.76
C LEU A 56 -4.47 -2.76 -8.06
N ARG A 57 -4.73 -4.08 -8.03
CA ARG A 57 -4.77 -4.94 -9.23
C ARG A 57 -5.97 -4.71 -10.11
N ALA A 58 -7.10 -4.29 -9.54
CA ALA A 58 -8.30 -3.91 -10.28
C ALA A 58 -8.11 -2.66 -11.14
N ASN A 59 -6.92 -2.04 -11.11
CA ASN A 59 -6.58 -0.81 -11.82
C ASN A 59 -7.41 0.39 -11.33
N ASP A 60 -7.99 0.25 -10.14
CA ASP A 60 -8.54 1.37 -9.40
C ASP A 60 -7.36 2.18 -8.86
N THR A 61 -7.37 3.48 -9.14
CA THR A 61 -6.34 4.38 -8.66
C THR A 61 -6.20 4.24 -7.15
N ALA A 62 -5.00 4.44 -6.59
CA ALA A 62 -4.78 4.35 -5.13
C ALA A 62 -5.79 5.20 -4.33
N LEU A 63 -6.28 6.30 -4.91
CA LEU A 63 -7.37 7.12 -4.35
C LEU A 63 -8.70 6.36 -4.25
N LYS A 64 -9.09 5.63 -5.30
CA LYS A 64 -10.32 4.83 -5.33
C LYS A 64 -10.23 3.63 -4.39
N CYS A 65 -9.10 2.94 -4.35
CA CYS A 65 -8.83 1.92 -3.33
C CYS A 65 -8.96 2.48 -1.91
N CYS A 66 -8.38 3.65 -1.65
CA CYS A 66 -8.47 4.29 -0.34
C CYS A 66 -9.91 4.72 0.01
N GLN A 67 -10.71 5.15 -0.96
CA GLN A 67 -12.12 5.51 -0.78
C GLN A 67 -13.02 4.28 -0.59
N ASP A 68 -12.83 3.23 -1.38
CA ASP A 68 -13.61 1.98 -1.31
C ASP A 68 -13.30 1.22 0.01
N GLY A 69 -12.05 1.27 0.47
CA GLY A 69 -11.63 0.80 1.80
C GLY A 69 -12.04 1.69 2.97
N LYS A 70 -12.66 2.85 2.73
CA LYS A 70 -13.00 3.88 3.74
C LYS A 70 -11.79 4.39 4.54
N LEU A 71 -10.62 4.35 3.94
CA LEU A 71 -9.35 4.80 4.51
C LEU A 71 -9.07 6.28 4.20
N CYS A 72 -9.64 6.80 3.11
CA CYS A 72 -9.59 8.20 2.71
C CYS A 72 -11.00 8.72 2.41
N ASN A 73 -11.24 10.01 2.68
CA ASN A 73 -12.40 10.76 2.17
C ASN A 73 -12.03 11.44 0.85
#